data_AF-A0A2D4M1Y7-F1
#
_entry.id   AF-A0A2D4M1Y7-F1
#
_cell.length_a   1.000
_cell.length_b   1.000
_cell.length_c   1.000
_cell.angle_alpha   90.00
_cell.angle_beta   90.00
_cell.angle_gamma   90.00
#
_symmetry.space_group_name_H-M   'P 1'
#
loop_
_entity.id
_entity.type
_entity.pdbx_description
1 polymer ?
#
loop_
_entity_poly.entity_id
_entity_poly.type
_entity_poly.pdbx_seq_one_letter_code
_entity_poly.pdbx_strand_id
1 'polypeptide(L)'
;MNLKDAWRELNTPKSQFIFFSNPHQSWSRIDMIWMDSELLEKTEAVEILPNTWADHNPIKLTWRGKKKLCRWTFNKSILRDKEYTQMINKELKIFLEINTNEYTTTQNLWDTTKAYVRGLTIAYVAKKNRDRKNQQIVRKRKLEKLEIYLQKDPRNELVKKQLNLAKHEINLSLQEEMARKLKLAKQYYFENANKPGSPTN
;
A
#
# COMPACT_ATOMS: atom_id res chain seq x y z
N MET A 1 -20.96 -26.06 -8.71
CA MET A 1 -20.14 -25.13 -7.90
C MET A 1 -20.53 -25.30 -6.45
N ASN A 2 -19.61 -25.78 -5.61
CA ASN A 2 -19.84 -25.96 -4.18
C ASN A 2 -19.16 -24.80 -3.43
N LEU A 3 -19.84 -23.66 -3.37
CA LEU A 3 -19.33 -22.46 -2.69
C LEU A 3 -19.43 -22.66 -1.18
N LYS A 4 -18.30 -22.50 -0.49
CA LYS A 4 -18.20 -22.57 0.96
C LYS A 4 -17.76 -21.23 1.54
N ASP A 5 -18.17 -20.97 2.77
CA ASP A 5 -17.69 -19.81 3.52
C ASP A 5 -16.31 -20.11 4.08
N ALA A 6 -15.29 -19.50 3.46
CA ALA A 6 -13.89 -19.76 3.73
C ALA A 6 -13.51 -19.50 5.20
N TRP A 7 -14.12 -18.48 5.82
CA TRP A 7 -13.81 -18.17 7.21
C TRP A 7 -14.36 -19.23 8.15
N ARG A 8 -15.59 -19.70 7.92
CA ARG A 8 -16.22 -20.75 8.75
C ARG A 8 -15.47 -22.07 8.65
N GLU A 9 -15.08 -22.46 7.44
CA GLU A 9 -14.36 -23.72 7.22
C GLU A 9 -13.00 -23.72 7.92
N LEU A 10 -12.25 -22.60 7.88
CA LEU A 10 -10.91 -22.51 8.46
C LEU A 10 -10.87 -22.12 9.94
N ASN A 11 -11.98 -21.61 10.50
CA ASN A 11 -12.05 -21.13 11.88
C ASN A 11 -13.22 -21.73 12.67
N THR A 12 -13.61 -22.96 12.36
CA THR A 12 -14.78 -23.66 12.91
C THR A 12 -14.94 -23.58 14.45
N PRO A 13 -13.87 -23.64 15.28
CA PRO A 13 -14.02 -23.52 16.73
C PRO A 13 -14.05 -22.06 17.26
N LYS A 14 -13.81 -21.06 16.41
CA LYS A 14 -13.68 -19.66 16.84
C LYS A 14 -15.01 -18.92 16.66
N SER A 15 -15.40 -18.19 17.70
CA SER A 15 -16.45 -17.18 17.62
C SER A 15 -15.80 -15.81 17.49
N GLN A 16 -15.80 -15.23 16.29
CA GLN A 16 -15.34 -13.87 16.03
C GLN A 16 -16.34 -13.15 15.14
N PHE A 17 -16.47 -11.85 15.36
CA PHE A 17 -17.47 -11.00 14.74
C PHE A 17 -16.84 -9.80 14.06
N ILE A 18 -17.58 -9.24 13.10
CA ILE A 18 -17.08 -8.18 12.24
C ILE A 18 -17.70 -6.83 12.59
N PHE A 19 -18.95 -6.83 13.01
CA PHE A 19 -19.73 -5.61 13.24
C PHE A 19 -20.34 -5.61 14.63
N PHE A 20 -20.30 -4.45 15.28
CA PHE A 20 -20.99 -4.19 16.54
C PHE A 20 -22.17 -3.24 16.33
N SER A 21 -23.38 -3.68 16.69
CA SER A 21 -24.57 -2.85 16.63
C SER A 21 -24.75 -2.09 17.94
N ASN A 22 -24.56 -0.77 17.91
CA ASN A 22 -24.79 0.08 19.08
C ASN A 22 -26.24 0.03 19.61
N PRO A 23 -27.30 0.08 18.77
CA PRO A 23 -28.68 0.02 19.28
C PRO A 23 -29.03 -1.32 19.94
N HIS A 24 -28.50 -2.43 19.43
CA HIS A 24 -28.83 -3.77 19.90
C HIS A 24 -27.78 -4.36 20.86
N GLN A 25 -26.67 -3.63 21.11
CA GLN A 25 -25.54 -4.06 21.93
C GLN A 25 -25.05 -5.48 21.57
N SER A 26 -25.04 -5.79 20.28
CA SER A 26 -24.82 -7.15 19.78
C SER A 26 -23.74 -7.20 18.71
N TRP A 27 -22.96 -8.28 18.71
CA TRP A 27 -21.96 -8.56 17.69
C TRP A 27 -22.54 -9.46 16.59
N SER A 28 -22.17 -9.17 15.34
CA SER A 28 -22.59 -9.96 14.18
C SER A 28 -21.47 -10.10 13.15
N ARG A 29 -21.58 -11.12 12.29
CA ARG A 29 -20.66 -11.35 11.17
C ARG A 29 -21.46 -11.29 9.88
N ILE A 30 -21.59 -10.07 9.35
CA ILE A 30 -22.40 -9.76 8.16
C ILE A 30 -21.60 -9.80 6.85
N ASP A 31 -20.27 -9.71 6.93
CA ASP A 31 -19.37 -9.91 5.79
C ASP A 31 -18.89 -11.37 5.70
N MET A 32 -18.93 -11.94 4.50
CA MET A 32 -18.62 -13.35 4.22
C MET A 32 -17.71 -13.48 3.01
N ILE A 33 -16.81 -14.48 3.03
CA ILE A 33 -15.95 -14.81 1.89
C ILE A 33 -16.36 -16.17 1.35
N TRP A 34 -17.09 -16.15 0.24
CA TRP A 34 -17.52 -17.35 -0.47
C TRP A 34 -16.48 -17.75 -1.51
N MET A 35 -16.04 -19.00 -1.50
CA MET A 35 -15.10 -19.51 -2.50
C MET A 35 -15.34 -20.99 -2.81
N ASP A 36 -14.85 -21.42 -3.97
CA ASP A 36 -14.89 -22.82 -4.36
C ASP A 36 -13.94 -23.67 -3.49
N SER A 37 -14.25 -24.96 -3.35
CA SER A 37 -13.47 -25.89 -2.52
C SER A 37 -12.01 -26.00 -2.98
N GLU A 38 -11.72 -25.94 -4.28
CA GLU A 38 -10.35 -25.98 -4.80
C GLU A 38 -9.52 -24.75 -4.40
N LEU A 39 -10.15 -23.58 -4.29
CA LEU A 39 -9.47 -22.35 -3.84
C LEU A 39 -9.31 -22.33 -2.33
N LEU A 40 -10.26 -22.92 -1.60
CA LEU A 40 -10.20 -23.06 -0.15
C LEU A 40 -9.01 -23.92 0.27
N GLU A 41 -8.74 -25.04 -0.40
CA GLU A 41 -7.58 -25.90 -0.13
C GLU A 41 -6.23 -25.15 -0.25
N LYS A 42 -6.15 -24.18 -1.16
CA LYS A 42 -4.95 -23.38 -1.38
C LYS A 42 -4.83 -22.23 -0.38
N THR A 43 -5.90 -21.91 0.36
CA THR A 43 -5.93 -20.81 1.33
C THR A 43 -5.17 -21.19 2.61
N GLU A 44 -4.32 -20.29 3.11
CA GLU A 44 -3.55 -20.51 4.33
C GLU A 44 -4.33 -20.10 5.57
N ALA A 45 -4.96 -18.93 5.53
CA ALA A 45 -5.65 -18.36 6.67
C ALA A 45 -6.69 -17.32 6.24
N VAL A 46 -7.77 -17.23 6.98
CA VAL A 46 -8.73 -16.11 6.92
C VAL A 46 -8.89 -15.56 8.33
N GLU A 47 -8.53 -14.30 8.52
CA GLU A 47 -8.47 -13.64 9.83
C GLU A 47 -9.38 -12.41 9.85
N ILE A 48 -10.11 -12.19 10.95
CA ILE A 48 -10.79 -10.92 11.21
C ILE A 48 -9.83 -10.06 12.02
N LEU A 49 -9.44 -8.92 11.46
CA LEU A 49 -8.51 -7.99 12.11
C LEU A 49 -9.28 -6.90 12.86
N PRO A 50 -8.80 -6.42 14.02
CA PRO A 50 -9.44 -5.33 14.73
C PRO A 50 -9.37 -4.05 13.89
N ASN A 51 -10.52 -3.37 13.73
CA ASN A 51 -10.56 -2.06 13.11
C ASN A 51 -10.41 -0.95 14.14
N THR A 52 -9.82 0.16 13.71
CA THR A 52 -9.71 1.40 14.47
C THR A 52 -10.46 2.57 13.82
N TRP A 53 -10.94 2.42 12.58
CA TRP A 53 -11.38 3.54 11.71
C TRP A 53 -12.80 3.40 11.15
N ALA A 54 -13.36 2.18 11.06
CA ALA A 54 -14.72 1.93 10.61
C ALA A 54 -15.46 1.00 11.57
N ASP A 55 -16.77 0.92 11.38
CA ASP A 55 -17.73 0.09 12.11
C ASP A 55 -17.62 -1.41 11.78
N HIS A 56 -16.94 -1.77 10.70
CA HIS A 56 -16.66 -3.16 10.31
C HIS A 56 -15.18 -3.54 10.47
N ASN A 57 -14.91 -4.71 11.06
CA ASN A 57 -13.58 -5.30 11.12
C ASN A 57 -13.11 -5.85 9.75
N PRO A 58 -11.92 -5.48 9.26
CA PRO A 58 -11.44 -5.99 7.98
C PRO A 58 -11.16 -7.51 8.04
N ILE A 59 -11.56 -8.22 6.98
CA ILE A 59 -11.21 -9.64 6.78
C ILE A 59 -9.94 -9.72 5.92
N LYS A 60 -8.95 -10.47 6.40
CA LYS A 60 -7.70 -10.74 5.70
C LYS A 60 -7.64 -12.19 5.25
N LEU A 61 -7.56 -12.40 3.94
CA LEU A 61 -7.32 -13.70 3.30
C LEU A 61 -5.82 -13.84 2.97
N THR A 62 -5.21 -14.93 3.39
CA THR A 62 -3.82 -15.30 3.05
C THR A 62 -3.86 -16.57 2.21
N TRP A 63 -3.21 -16.56 1.04
CA TRP A 63 -3.33 -17.61 0.03
C TRP A 63 -1.95 -18.09 -0.45
N ARG A 64 -1.74 -19.42 -0.59
CA ARG A 64 -0.52 -20.06 -1.14
C ARG A 64 -0.34 -19.89 -2.65
N GLY A 65 -1.01 -18.90 -3.25
CA GLY A 65 -0.93 -18.67 -4.68
C GLY A 65 0.51 -18.33 -5.12
N LYS A 66 0.84 -18.64 -6.37
CA LYS A 66 2.09 -18.14 -6.98
C LYS A 66 2.08 -16.61 -6.90
N LYS A 67 3.11 -16.02 -6.29
CA LYS A 67 3.31 -14.57 -6.35
C LYS A 67 3.38 -14.18 -7.83
N LYS A 68 2.41 -13.39 -8.29
CA LYS A 68 2.45 -12.80 -9.62
C LYS A 68 3.74 -12.00 -9.74
N LEU A 69 4.50 -12.22 -10.81
CA LEU A 69 5.65 -11.38 -11.14
C LEU A 69 5.12 -9.94 -11.31
N CYS A 70 5.44 -9.07 -10.35
CA CYS A 70 5.03 -7.68 -10.42
C CYS A 70 5.81 -7.00 -11.54
N ARG A 71 5.13 -6.71 -12.66
CA ARG A 71 5.68 -5.83 -13.68
C ARG A 71 5.83 -4.45 -13.06
N TRP A 72 7.05 -3.92 -13.08
CA TRP A 72 7.28 -2.55 -12.65
C TRP A 72 6.37 -1.62 -13.44
N THR A 73 5.73 -0.70 -12.72
CA THR A 73 4.86 0.32 -13.26
C THR A 73 5.39 1.67 -12.81
N PHE A 74 5.51 2.60 -13.75
CA PHE A 74 5.98 3.94 -13.45
C PHE A 74 4.96 4.68 -12.58
N ASN A 75 5.39 5.14 -11.40
CA ASN A 75 4.53 5.92 -10.52
C ASN A 75 4.42 7.37 -11.02
N LYS A 76 3.33 7.68 -11.74
CA LYS A 76 3.07 9.02 -12.30
C LYS A 76 3.10 10.15 -11.25
N SER A 77 2.89 9.87 -9.96
CA SER A 77 2.95 10.92 -8.93
C SER A 77 4.34 11.53 -8.78
N ILE A 78 5.40 10.80 -9.17
CA ILE A 78 6.78 11.30 -9.09
C ILE A 78 7.04 12.47 -10.03
N LEU A 79 6.26 12.62 -11.10
CA LEU A 79 6.39 13.75 -12.02
C LEU A 79 6.01 15.09 -11.38
N ARG A 80 5.38 15.08 -10.19
CA ARG A 80 5.10 16.30 -9.42
C ARG A 80 6.27 16.69 -8.52
N ASP A 81 7.27 15.83 -8.40
CA ASP A 81 8.44 16.05 -7.58
C ASP A 81 9.47 16.87 -8.37
N LYS A 82 9.73 18.08 -7.88
CA LYS A 82 10.64 19.02 -8.53
C LYS A 82 12.07 18.48 -8.57
N GLU A 83 12.53 17.83 -7.49
CA GLU A 83 13.89 17.27 -7.43
C GLU A 83 14.06 16.14 -8.45
N TYR A 84 13.08 15.24 -8.54
CA TYR A 84 13.09 14.18 -9.54
C TYR A 84 13.11 14.75 -10.96
N THR A 85 12.26 15.74 -11.23
CA THR A 85 12.14 16.32 -12.58
C THR A 85 13.42 17.03 -13.00
N GLN A 86 14.06 17.77 -12.09
CA GLN A 86 15.35 18.39 -12.34
C GLN A 86 16.45 17.35 -12.58
N MET A 87 16.51 16.31 -11.74
CA MET A 87 17.47 15.21 -11.88
C MET A 87 17.29 14.51 -13.24
N ILE A 88 16.07 14.06 -13.56
CA ILE A 88 15.86 13.26 -14.78
C ILE A 88 16.11 14.08 -16.05
N ASN A 89 15.77 15.37 -16.07
CA ASN A 89 16.08 16.26 -17.20
C ASN A 89 17.59 16.43 -17.40
N LYS A 90 18.34 16.59 -16.30
CA LYS A 90 19.81 16.68 -16.36
C LYS A 90 20.43 15.38 -16.89
N GLU A 91 20.05 14.25 -16.31
CA GLU A 91 20.59 12.94 -16.70
C GLU A 91 20.21 12.57 -18.15
N LEU A 92 18.98 12.88 -18.57
CA LEU A 92 18.55 12.64 -19.95
C LEU A 92 19.34 13.47 -20.96
N LYS A 93 19.62 14.74 -20.65
CA LYS A 93 20.43 15.59 -21.52
C LYS A 93 21.83 14.99 -21.71
N ILE A 94 22.49 14.61 -20.63
CA ILE A 94 23.81 13.97 -20.65
C ILE A 94 23.77 12.65 -21.43
N PHE A 95 22.75 11.82 -21.18
CA PHE A 95 22.60 10.53 -21.86
C PHE A 95 22.46 10.71 -23.38
N LEU A 96 21.61 11.63 -23.83
CA LEU A 96 21.39 11.87 -25.25
C LEU A 96 22.63 12.46 -25.93
N GLU A 97 23.34 13.37 -25.28
CA GLU A 97 24.60 13.93 -25.80
C GLU A 97 25.66 12.85 -26.04
N ILE A 98 25.75 11.85 -25.15
CA ILE A 98 26.74 10.76 -25.24
C ILE A 98 26.33 9.68 -26.26
N ASN A 99 25.04 9.35 -26.33
CA ASN A 99 24.56 8.17 -27.05
C ASN A 99 23.98 8.48 -28.44
N THR A 100 23.89 9.75 -28.83
CA THR A 100 23.50 10.13 -30.20
C THR A 100 24.73 10.11 -31.08
N ASN A 101 24.87 9.08 -31.91
CA ASN A 101 25.93 8.96 -32.92
C ASN A 101 25.35 8.43 -34.24
N GLU A 102 26.11 8.56 -35.34
CA GLU A 102 25.68 8.14 -36.68
C GLU A 102 25.40 6.63 -36.80
N TYR A 103 25.98 5.82 -35.91
CA TYR A 103 25.86 4.37 -35.92
C TYR A 103 24.71 3.83 -35.06
N THR A 104 24.04 4.68 -34.28
CA THR A 104 22.97 4.27 -33.36
C THR A 104 21.61 4.47 -34.01
N THR A 105 20.87 3.38 -34.19
CA THR A 105 19.50 3.45 -34.70
C THR A 105 18.59 4.15 -33.69
N THR A 106 17.60 4.89 -34.18
CA THR A 106 16.60 5.57 -33.33
C THR A 106 15.89 4.59 -32.39
N GLN A 107 15.66 3.35 -32.84
CA GLN A 107 15.04 2.30 -32.03
C GLN A 107 15.93 1.93 -30.83
N ASN A 108 17.23 1.67 -31.07
CA ASN A 108 18.16 1.34 -29.99
C ASN A 108 18.32 2.50 -29.02
N LEU A 109 18.40 3.74 -29.53
CA LEU A 109 18.45 4.94 -28.69
C LEU A 109 17.20 5.06 -27.80
N TRP A 110 16.02 4.79 -28.33
CA TRP A 110 14.78 4.84 -27.57
C TRP A 110 14.68 3.74 -26.50
N ASP A 111 15.04 2.51 -26.84
CA ASP A 111 14.99 1.38 -25.90
C ASP A 111 15.99 1.54 -24.76
N THR A 112 17.21 1.99 -25.07
CA THR A 112 18.24 2.30 -24.07
C THR A 112 17.86 3.50 -23.20
N THR A 113 17.28 4.57 -23.77
CA THR A 113 16.77 5.72 -23.01
C THR A 113 15.71 5.28 -22.00
N LYS A 114 14.73 4.45 -22.41
CA LYS A 114 13.70 3.92 -21.51
C LYS A 114 14.30 3.10 -20.37
N ALA A 115 15.26 2.24 -20.68
CA ALA A 115 15.95 1.43 -19.67
C ALA A 115 16.72 2.30 -18.67
N TYR A 116 17.42 3.32 -19.15
CA TYR A 116 18.18 4.27 -18.35
C TYR A 116 17.27 5.09 -17.41
N VAL A 117 16.23 5.72 -17.96
CA VAL A 117 15.23 6.47 -17.16
C VAL A 117 14.58 5.59 -16.11
N ARG A 118 14.24 4.35 -16.46
CA ARG A 118 13.67 3.39 -15.52
C ARG A 118 14.65 3.09 -14.38
N GLY A 119 15.93 2.83 -14.68
CA GLY A 119 16.97 2.60 -13.67
C GLY A 119 17.10 3.76 -12.69
N LEU A 120 17.24 4.99 -13.21
CA LEU A 120 17.30 6.21 -12.41
C LEU A 120 16.06 6.41 -11.54
N THR A 121 14.88 6.18 -12.11
CA THR A 121 13.61 6.29 -11.39
C THR A 121 13.51 5.28 -10.25
N ILE A 122 13.91 4.03 -10.48
CA ILE A 122 13.92 2.99 -9.45
C ILE A 122 14.85 3.39 -8.31
N ALA A 123 16.07 3.85 -8.62
CA ALA A 123 17.04 4.28 -7.62
C ALA A 123 16.52 5.47 -6.79
N TYR A 124 15.97 6.49 -7.46
CA TYR A 124 15.40 7.66 -6.80
C TYR A 124 14.23 7.30 -5.87
N VAL A 125 13.28 6.50 -6.37
CA VAL A 125 12.12 6.04 -5.58
C VAL A 125 12.57 5.20 -4.39
N ALA A 126 13.56 4.32 -4.56
CA ALA A 126 14.10 3.49 -3.50
C ALA A 126 14.71 4.35 -2.38
N LYS A 127 15.54 5.34 -2.74
CA LYS A 127 16.09 6.32 -1.79
C LYS A 127 14.99 7.05 -1.02
N LYS A 128 14.03 7.63 -1.73
CA LYS A 128 12.92 8.38 -1.12
C LYS A 128 12.05 7.53 -0.20
N ASN A 129 11.83 6.26 -0.55
CA ASN A 129 11.11 5.32 0.30
C ASN A 129 11.88 5.01 1.59
N ARG A 130 13.21 4.86 1.52
CA ARG A 130 14.06 4.66 2.70
C ARG A 130 14.00 5.88 3.61
N ASP A 131 14.11 7.08 3.06
CA ASP A 131 14.07 8.33 3.83
C ASP A 131 12.71 8.52 4.51
N ARG A 132 11.61 8.27 3.79
CA ARG A 132 10.25 8.27 4.36
C ARG A 132 10.09 7.27 5.50
N LYS A 133 10.62 6.05 5.37
CA LYS A 133 10.58 5.03 6.43
C LYS A 133 11.36 5.49 7.67
N ASN A 134 12.53 6.07 7.47
CA ASN A 134 13.34 6.62 8.56
C ASN A 134 12.60 7.76 9.28
N GLN A 135 11.97 8.68 8.53
CA GLN A 135 11.14 9.75 9.12
C GLN A 135 9.97 9.19 9.93
N GLN A 136 9.30 8.14 9.47
CA GLN A 136 8.24 7.48 10.23
C GLN A 136 8.76 6.90 11.56
N ILE A 137 9.93 6.26 11.56
CA ILE A 137 10.56 5.74 12.78
C ILE A 137 10.87 6.87 13.76
N VAL A 138 11.44 7.97 13.27
CA VAL A 138 11.75 9.15 14.10
C VAL A 138 10.48 9.75 14.71
N ARG A 139 9.41 9.91 13.91
CA ARG A 139 8.11 10.42 14.39
C ARG A 139 7.49 9.51 15.47
N LYS A 140 7.54 8.19 15.28
CA LYS A 140 7.05 7.23 16.29
C LYS A 140 7.83 7.33 17.60
N ARG A 141 9.17 7.39 17.54
CA ARG A 141 10.01 7.59 18.73
C ARG A 141 9.72 8.91 19.44
N LYS A 142 9.46 9.99 18.69
CA LYS A 142 9.05 11.28 19.27
C LYS A 142 7.72 11.15 19.99
N LEU A 143 6.76 10.45 19.40
CA LEU A 143 5.44 10.18 20.01
C LEU A 143 5.60 9.39 21.32
N GLU A 144 6.34 8.28 21.31
CA GLU A 144 6.60 7.46 22.50
C GLU A 144 7.22 8.28 23.63
N LYS A 145 8.20 9.15 23.32
CA LYS A 145 8.81 10.05 24.32
C LYS A 145 7.78 11.01 24.92
N LEU A 146 6.95 11.64 24.09
CA LEU A 146 5.91 12.56 24.55
C LEU A 146 4.87 11.86 25.43
N GLU A 147 4.51 10.61 25.12
CA GLU A 147 3.62 9.81 25.96
C GLU A 147 4.24 9.48 27.33
N ILE A 148 5.52 9.11 27.36
CA ILE A 148 6.25 8.87 28.63
C ILE A 148 6.32 10.15 29.47
N TYR A 149 6.58 11.31 28.86
CA TYR A 149 6.60 12.58 29.59
C TYR A 149 5.21 12.93 30.16
N LEU A 150 4.15 12.74 29.38
CA LEU A 150 2.79 13.01 29.83
C LEU A 150 2.33 12.04 30.93
N GLN A 151 2.79 10.80 30.93
CA GLN A 151 2.53 9.86 32.03
C GLN A 151 3.16 10.32 33.35
N LYS A 152 4.35 10.95 33.29
CA LYS A 152 5.03 11.48 34.48
C LYS A 152 4.42 12.78 34.98
N ASP A 153 3.92 13.63 34.08
CA ASP A 153 3.24 14.88 34.41
C ASP A 153 1.96 15.07 33.56
N PRO A 154 0.83 14.49 34.00
CA PRO A 154 -0.42 14.51 33.23
C PRO A 154 -1.04 15.90 33.03
N ARG A 155 -0.64 16.89 33.84
CA ARG A 155 -1.17 18.27 33.78
C ARG A 155 -0.38 19.15 32.81
N ASN A 156 0.66 18.62 32.18
CA ASN A 156 1.48 19.35 31.24
C ASN A 156 0.77 19.60 29.90
N GLU A 157 0.03 20.71 29.82
CA GLU A 157 -0.73 21.10 28.62
C GLU A 157 0.18 21.33 27.39
N LEU A 158 1.44 21.72 27.57
CA LEU A 158 2.40 21.88 26.47
C LEU A 158 2.74 20.52 25.83
N VAL A 159 3.09 19.52 26.64
CA VAL A 159 3.40 18.16 26.16
C VAL A 159 2.17 17.53 25.52
N LYS A 160 0.98 17.73 26.09
CA LYS A 160 -0.29 17.27 25.54
C LYS A 160 -0.58 17.88 24.16
N LYS A 161 -0.36 19.18 23.98
CA LYS A 161 -0.48 19.86 22.68
C LYS A 161 0.51 19.31 21.66
N GLN A 162 1.78 19.13 22.04
CA GLN A 162 2.81 18.55 21.18
C GLN A 162 2.49 17.11 20.79
N LEU A 163 1.95 16.31 21.71
CA LEU A 163 1.51 14.94 21.46
C LEU A 163 0.38 14.91 20.43
N ASN A 164 -0.65 15.75 20.60
CA ASN A 164 -1.77 15.83 19.67
C ASN A 164 -1.32 16.25 18.26
N LEU A 165 -0.40 17.22 18.16
CA LEU A 165 0.20 17.61 16.88
C LEU A 165 0.97 16.46 16.24
N ALA A 166 1.79 15.73 17.01
CA ALA A 166 2.53 14.57 16.51
C ALA A 166 1.58 13.44 16.04
N LYS A 167 0.50 13.16 16.77
CA LYS A 167 -0.55 12.21 16.36
C LYS A 167 -1.21 12.65 15.05
N HIS A 168 -1.53 13.93 14.93
CA HIS A 168 -2.12 14.49 13.72
C HIS A 168 -1.19 14.38 12.50
N GLU A 169 0.10 14.73 12.63
CA GLU A 169 1.09 14.60 11.55
C GLU A 169 1.24 13.14 11.06
N ILE A 170 1.24 12.18 11.98
CA ILE A 170 1.29 10.75 11.64
C ILE A 170 0.01 10.34 10.89
N ASN A 171 -1.15 10.80 11.36
CA ASN A 171 -2.44 10.50 10.74
C ASN A 171 -2.52 11.04 9.30
N LEU A 172 -2.12 12.29 9.07
CA LEU A 172 -2.06 12.87 7.72
C LEU A 172 -1.18 12.02 6.78
N SER A 173 -0.02 11.58 7.26
CA SER A 173 0.87 10.73 6.47
C SER A 173 0.25 9.36 6.14
N LEU A 174 -0.53 8.79 7.05
CA LEU A 174 -1.27 7.54 6.84
C LEU A 174 -2.40 7.74 5.82
N GLN A 175 -3.16 8.83 5.93
CA GLN A 175 -4.23 9.18 4.98
C GLN A 175 -3.67 9.36 3.56
N GLU A 176 -2.54 10.05 3.39
CA GLU A 176 -1.88 10.16 2.08
C GLU A 176 -1.42 8.81 1.51
N GLU A 177 -0.97 7.89 2.36
CA GLU A 177 -0.60 6.54 1.94
C GLU A 177 -1.82 5.73 1.53
N MET A 178 -2.91 5.79 2.31
CA MET A 178 -4.18 5.15 1.99
C MET A 178 -4.77 5.68 0.69
N ALA A 179 -4.79 7.00 0.49
CA ALA A 179 -5.27 7.61 -0.75
C ALA A 179 -4.50 7.12 -1.98
N ARG A 180 -3.17 6.97 -1.86
CA ARG A 180 -2.32 6.39 -2.92
C ARG A 180 -2.66 4.94 -3.20
N LYS A 181 -2.79 4.10 -2.16
CA LYS A 181 -3.18 2.69 -2.30
C LYS A 181 -4.56 2.55 -2.94
N LEU A 182 -5.52 3.37 -2.53
CA LEU A 182 -6.87 3.37 -3.06
C LEU A 182 -6.91 3.78 -4.54
N LYS A 183 -6.12 4.78 -4.94
CA LYS A 183 -5.98 5.15 -6.35
C LYS A 183 -5.40 4.01 -7.20
N LEU A 184 -4.38 3.31 -6.69
CA LEU A 184 -3.81 2.14 -7.36
C LEU A 184 -4.82 0.98 -7.45
N ALA A 185 -5.57 0.72 -6.39
CA ALA A 185 -6.62 -0.31 -6.38
C ALA A 185 -7.73 0.01 -7.38
N LYS A 186 -8.19 1.27 -7.45
CA LYS A 186 -9.17 1.74 -8.45
C LYS A 186 -8.66 1.58 -9.87
N GLN A 187 -7.39 1.94 -10.12
CA GLN A 187 -6.79 1.78 -11.44
C GLN A 187 -6.69 0.29 -11.82
N TYR A 188 -6.22 -0.56 -10.91
CA TYR A 188 -6.16 -2.01 -11.13
C TYR A 188 -7.55 -2.61 -11.39
N TYR A 189 -8.55 -2.18 -10.63
CA TYR A 189 -9.94 -2.59 -10.86
C TYR A 189 -10.39 -2.14 -12.24
N PHE A 190 -10.23 -0.87 -12.63
CA PHE A 190 -10.60 -0.38 -13.95
C PHE A 190 -9.90 -1.12 -15.10
N GLU A 191 -8.61 -1.43 -14.97
CA GLU A 191 -7.83 -2.15 -15.99
C GLU A 191 -8.25 -3.63 -16.14
N ASN A 192 -8.96 -4.20 -15.16
CA ASN A 192 -9.33 -5.62 -15.12
C ASN A 192 -10.85 -5.87 -15.01
N ALA A 193 -11.65 -4.86 -14.72
CA ALA A 193 -13.09 -4.93 -14.73
C ALA A 193 -13.55 -4.96 -16.19
N ASN A 194 -14.33 -5.98 -16.55
CA ASN A 194 -14.90 -6.17 -17.88
C ASN A 194 -13.88 -6.45 -19.00
N LYS A 195 -12.96 -7.40 -18.80
CA LYS A 195 -12.35 -8.09 -19.94
C LYS A 195 -13.17 -9.35 -20.27
N PRO A 196 -14.15 -9.30 -21.20
CA PRO A 196 -14.71 -10.50 -21.78
C PRO A 196 -13.58 -11.20 -22.56
N GLY A 197 -13.18 -12.38 -22.10
CA GLY A 197 -12.12 -13.17 -22.72
C GLY A 197 -10.71 -12.83 -22.23
N SER A 198 -10.25 -13.49 -21.19
CA SER A 198 -8.84 -13.89 -21.12
C SER A 198 -8.82 -15.41 -21.22
N PRO A 199 -8.09 -16.00 -22.19
CA PRO A 199 -8.01 -17.46 -22.30
C PRO A 199 -7.37 -18.01 -21.02
N THR A 200 -8.05 -18.98 -20.43
CA THR A 200 -7.48 -19.89 -19.46
C THR A 200 -6.38 -20.69 -20.16
N ASN A 201 -5.12 -20.49 -19.76
CA ASN A 201 -4.04 -21.46 -19.92
C ASN A 201 -3.77 -22.11 -18.56
#